data_AF-A0A929JTS0-F1
#
_entry.id   AF-A0A929JTS0-F1
#
_cell.length_a   1.000
_cell.length_b   1.000
_cell.length_c   1.000
_cell.angle_alpha   90.00
_cell.angle_beta   90.00
_cell.angle_gamma   90.00
#
_symmetry.space_group_name_H-M   'P 1'
#
loop_
_entity.id
_entity.type
_entity.pdbx_description
1 polymer ?
#
loop_
_entity_poly.entity_id
_entity_poly.type
_entity_poly.pdbx_seq_one_letter_code
_entity_poly.pdbx_strand_id
1 'polypeptide(L)' 'MKPCDESIKKTLKLVEDMLGLADEGDAVREDTGCGVLYGVIRDSAYKIKKLAETERDAHIKKGWWKE' A
#
# COMPACT_ATOMS: atom_id res chain seq x y z
N MET A 1 -16.87 10.21 8.78
CA MET A 1 -16.27 9.04 8.10
C MET A 1 -16.76 7.76 8.77
N LYS A 2 -17.00 6.65 8.05
CA LYS A 2 -17.20 5.36 8.75
C LYS A 2 -15.84 4.85 9.25
N PRO A 3 -15.76 4.15 10.39
CA PRO A 3 -14.48 3.62 10.89
C PRO A 3 -13.75 2.69 9.89
N CYS A 4 -14.48 2.04 8.99
CA CYS A 4 -13.89 1.21 7.94
C CYS A 4 -13.18 2.03 6.85
N ASP A 5 -13.66 3.22 6.51
CA ASP A 5 -13.01 4.10 5.52
C ASP A 5 -11.64 4.58 6.04
N GLU A 6 -11.54 4.86 7.35
CA GLU A 6 -10.29 5.24 8.00
C GLU A 6 -9.24 4.13 7.90
N SER A 7 -9.64 2.87 8.07
CA SER A 7 -8.74 1.73 7.88
C SER A 7 -8.26 1.64 6.43
N ILE A 8 -9.13 1.89 5.44
CA ILE A 8 -8.73 1.91 4.03
C ILE A 8 -7.73 3.05 3.76
N LYS A 9 -7.98 4.26 4.30
CA LYS A 9 -7.05 5.39 4.20
C LYS A 9 -5.68 5.07 4.82
N LYS A 10 -5.66 4.46 6.01
CA LYS A 10 -4.42 4.02 6.67
C LYS A 10 -3.68 2.96 5.85
N THR A 11 -4.40 2.02 5.23
CA THR A 11 -3.80 1.03 4.33
C THR A 11 -3.18 1.67 3.10
N LEU A 12 -3.84 2.66 2.49
CA LEU A 12 -3.27 3.39 1.35
C LEU A 12 -2.00 4.17 1.75
N LYS A 13 -1.99 4.79 2.94
CA LYS A 13 -0.78 5.42 3.48
C LYS A 13 0.34 4.41 3.73
N LEU A 14 0.02 3.25 4.32
CA LEU A 14 1.01 2.18 4.53
C LEU A 14 1.62 1.72 3.21
N VAL A 15 0.84 1.63 2.14
CA VAL A 15 1.35 1.30 0.80
C VAL A 15 2.38 2.33 0.33
N GLU A 16 2.15 3.62 0.56
CA GLU A 16 3.12 4.67 0.21
C GLU A 16 4.43 4.49 0.99
N ASP A 17 4.34 4.22 2.30
CA ASP A 17 5.50 3.94 3.15
C ASP A 17 6.25 2.68 2.67
N MET A 18 5.53 1.63 2.27
CA MET A 18 6.12 0.39 1.74
C MET A 18 6.85 0.62 0.42
N LEU A 19 6.28 1.40 -0.50
CA LEU A 19 6.90 1.72 -1.78
C LEU A 19 8.18 2.55 -1.58
N GLY A 20 8.12 3.57 -0.71
CA GLY A 20 9.28 4.37 -0.34
C GLY A 20 10.41 3.51 0.24
N LEU A 21 10.08 2.64 1.20
CA LEU A 21 11.04 1.73 1.81
C LEU A 21 11.66 0.75 0.80
N ALA A 22 10.86 0.25 -0.14
CA ALA A 22 11.36 -0.62 -1.19
C ALA A 22 12.35 0.11 -2.11
N ASP A 23 12.08 1.36 -2.47
CA ASP A 23 12.94 2.14 -3.35
C ASP A 23 14.24 2.56 -2.65
N GLU A 24 14.15 3.02 -1.39
CA GLU A 24 15.32 3.33 -0.56
C GLU A 24 16.22 2.10 -0.38
N GLY A 25 15.60 0.96 -0.02
CA GLY A 25 16.31 -0.29 0.22
C GLY A 25 16.98 -0.86 -1.03
N ASP A 26 16.29 -0.82 -2.18
CA ASP A 26 16.83 -1.27 -3.46
C ASP A 26 18.00 -0.39 -3.94
N ALA A 27 17.98 0.90 -3.61
CA ALA A 27 19.06 1.84 -3.93
C ALA A 27 20.35 1.60 -3.11
N VAL A 28 20.23 1.08 -1.88
CA VAL A 28 21.37 0.87 -0.96
C VAL A 28 21.73 -0.61 -0.76
N ARG A 29 21.10 -1.54 -1.47
CA ARG A 29 21.32 -2.98 -1.27
C ARG A 29 22.78 -3.38 -1.50
N GLU A 30 23.33 -4.17 -0.58
CA GLU A 30 24.71 -4.67 -0.66
C GLU A 30 24.78 -6.13 -1.13
N ASP A 31 23.66 -6.85 -1.06
CA ASP A 31 23.58 -8.25 -1.49
C ASP A 31 22.25 -8.61 -2.18
N THR A 32 22.19 -9.86 -2.64
CA THR A 32 20.99 -10.44 -3.26
C THR A 32 19.84 -10.65 -2.27
N GLY A 33 20.13 -10.86 -0.99
CA GLY A 33 19.11 -11.04 0.06
C GLY A 33 18.29 -9.77 0.28
N CYS A 34 18.96 -8.62 0.40
CA CYS A 34 18.35 -7.28 0.40
C CYS A 34 17.51 -7.07 -0.86
N GLY A 35 18.03 -7.44 -2.03
CA GLY A 35 17.27 -7.36 -3.29
C GLY A 35 15.96 -8.14 -3.27
N VAL A 36 15.98 -9.37 -2.74
CA VAL A 36 14.76 -10.18 -2.57
C VAL A 36 13.79 -9.53 -1.58
N LEU A 37 14.28 -9.04 -0.45
CA LEU A 37 13.46 -8.40 0.57
C LEU A 37 12.71 -7.18 0.03
N TYR A 38 13.43 -6.23 -0.58
CA TYR A 38 12.82 -5.00 -1.08
C TYR A 38 11.95 -5.25 -2.33
N GLY A 39 12.29 -6.26 -3.14
CA GLY A 39 11.40 -6.75 -4.20
C GLY A 39 10.07 -7.29 -3.65
N VAL A 40 10.10 -8.09 -2.57
CA VAL A 40 8.89 -8.60 -1.92
C VAL A 40 8.04 -7.49 -1.31
N ILE A 41 8.68 -6.48 -0.68
CA ILE A 41 7.97 -5.30 -0.15
C ILE A 41 7.25 -4.58 -1.29
N ARG A 42 7.95 -4.30 -2.39
CA ARG A 42 7.39 -3.62 -3.58
C ARG A 42 6.19 -4.36 -4.15
N ASP A 43 6.33 -5.66 -4.41
CA ASP A 43 5.26 -6.50 -4.96
C ASP A 43 4.05 -6.57 -4.03
N SER A 44 4.29 -6.69 -2.73
CA SER A 44 3.22 -6.72 -1.73
C SER A 44 2.48 -5.40 -1.65
N ALA A 45 3.21 -4.27 -1.69
CA ALA A 45 2.63 -2.93 -1.71
C ALA A 45 1.66 -2.75 -2.88
N TYR A 46 2.04 -3.15 -4.10
CA TYR A 46 1.16 -3.06 -5.26
C TYR A 46 -0.09 -3.94 -5.14
N LYS A 47 0.04 -5.16 -4.61
CA LYS A 47 -1.12 -6.05 -4.37
C LYS A 47 -2.08 -5.44 -3.35
N ILE A 48 -1.55 -4.91 -2.24
CA ILE A 48 -2.34 -4.27 -1.19
C ILE A 48 -3.00 -3.00 -1.74
N LYS A 49 -2.27 -2.18 -2.49
CA LYS A 49 -2.79 -0.95 -3.13
C LYS A 49 -4.04 -1.24 -3.94
N LYS A 50 -3.95 -2.22 -4.84
CA LYS A 50 -5.06 -2.61 -5.71
C LYS A 50 -6.30 -3.04 -4.90
N LEU A 51 -6.12 -3.81 -3.84
CA LEU A 51 -7.22 -4.24 -2.97
C LEU A 51 -7.84 -3.06 -2.21
N ALA A 52 -7.01 -2.18 -1.64
CA ALA A 52 -7.47 -1.02 -0.89
C ALA A 52 -8.21 -0.01 -1.79
N GLU A 53 -7.71 0.26 -2.99
CA GLU A 53 -8.38 1.11 -3.98
C GLU A 53 -9.70 0.49 -4.45
N THR A 54 -9.74 -0.82 -4.66
CA THR A 54 -10.97 -1.53 -5.04
C THR A 54 -12.04 -1.38 -3.95
N GLU A 55 -11.68 -1.54 -2.67
CA GLU A 55 -12.62 -1.39 -1.56
C GLU A 55 -13.06 0.07 -1.38
N ARG A 56 -12.13 1.03 -1.51
CA ARG A 56 -12.44 2.46 -1.52
C ARG A 56 -13.47 2.78 -2.60
N ASP A 57 -13.25 2.32 -3.82
CA ASP A 57 -14.14 2.59 -4.95
C ASP A 57 -15.51 1.92 -4.75
N ALA A 58 -15.56 0.74 -4.11
CA ALA A 58 -16.81 0.11 -3.70
C ALA A 58 -17.56 0.94 -2.65
N HIS A 59 -16.85 1.54 -1.68
CA HIS A 59 -17.44 2.44 -0.69
C HIS A 59 -17.94 3.75 -1.32
N ILE A 60 -17.21 4.32 -2.29
CA ILE A 60 -17.65 5.49 -3.05
C ILE A 60 -18.94 5.18 -3.81
N LYS A 61 -19.00 4.06 -4.53
CA LYS A 61 -20.20 3.63 -5.28
C LYS A 61 -21.42 3.42 -4.38
N LYS A 62 -21.22 2.97 -3.13
CA LYS A 62 -22.28 2.81 -2.13
C LYS A 62 -22.67 4.13 -1.43
N GLY A 63 -22.00 5.25 -1.73
CA GLY A 63 -22.18 6.53 -1.04
C GLY A 63 -21.73 6.51 0.42
N TRP A 64 -20.88 5.55 0.80
CA TRP A 64 -20.38 5.41 2.17
C TRP A 64 -19.13 6.24 2.41
N TRP A 65 -18.35 6.45 1.35
CA TRP A 65 -17.14 7.26 1.40
C TRP A 65 -17.50 8.73 1.62
N LYS A 66 -17.12 9.25 2.79
CA LYS A 66 -17.19 10.68 3.10
C LYS A 66 -15.75 11.17 3.20
N GLU A 67 -15.41 12.29 2.57
CA GLU A 67 -14.05 12.87 2.62
C GLU A 67 -13.58 13.20 4.03
#